data_AF-A0A7C4HN26-F1
#
_entry.id   AF-A0A7C4HN26-F1
#
_cell.length_a   1.000
_cell.length_b   1.000
_cell.length_c   1.000
_cell.angle_alpha   90.00
_cell.angle_beta   90.00
_cell.angle_gamma   90.00
#
_symmetry.space_group_name_H-M   'P 1'
#
loop_
_entity.id
_entity.type
_entity.pdbx_description
1 polymer ?
#
loop_
_entity_poly.entity_id
_entity_poly.type
_entity_poly.pdbx_seq_one_letter_code
_entity_poly.pdbx_strand_id
1 'polypeptide(L)' 'MAGTIPPQFRDLLETKKAFAHLATVMPDGSPHVTPVWFDFDGTHLRINSAR' A
#
# COMPACT_ATOMS: atom_id res chain seq x y z
N MET A 1 2.54 -1.55 18.24
CA MET A 1 2.78 -0.08 18.11
C MET A 1 3.00 0.22 16.64
N ALA A 2 2.32 1.21 16.08
CA ALA A 2 2.63 1.69 14.73
C ALA A 2 3.88 2.58 14.82
N GLY A 3 4.94 2.22 14.09
CA GLY A 3 6.12 3.08 13.97
C GLY A 3 5.82 4.27 13.07
N THR A 4 6.38 5.43 13.37
CA THR A 4 6.39 6.54 12.43
C THR A 4 7.15 6.13 11.16
N ILE A 5 6.58 6.42 9.99
CA ILE A 5 7.22 6.15 8.70
C ILE A 5 8.55 6.92 8.65
N PRO A 6 9.70 6.24 8.45
CA PRO A 6 10.99 6.90 8.42
C PRO A 6 11.03 8.01 7.35
N PRO A 7 11.62 9.19 7.63
CA PRO A 7 11.60 10.32 6.71
C PRO A 7 12.13 10.00 5.31
N GLN A 8 13.13 9.12 5.23
CA GLN A 8 13.76 8.69 3.98
C GLN A 8 12.86 7.88 3.03
N PHE A 9 11.68 7.43 3.49
CA PHE A 9 10.73 6.65 2.69
C PHE A 9 9.42 7.39 2.42
N ARG A 10 9.27 8.64 2.89
CA ARG A 10 8.07 9.45 2.61
C ARG A 10 7.90 9.76 1.12
N ASP A 11 9.01 9.83 0.41
CA ASP A 11 9.03 10.06 -1.04
C ASP A 11 8.25 8.99 -1.81
N LEU A 12 8.22 7.74 -1.32
CA LEU A 12 7.41 6.64 -1.88
C LEU A 12 5.91 6.89 -1.79
N LEU A 13 5.45 7.71 -0.84
CA LEU A 13 4.04 8.04 -0.65
C LEU A 13 3.63 9.34 -1.33
N GLU A 14 4.54 10.31 -1.43
CA GLU A 14 4.20 11.69 -1.79
C GLU A 14 4.63 12.10 -3.21
N THR A 15 5.79 11.63 -3.67
CA THR A 15 6.44 12.20 -4.88
C THR A 15 6.72 11.17 -5.97
N LYS A 16 7.09 9.94 -5.58
CA LYS A 16 7.38 8.87 -6.51
C LYS A 16 6.10 8.18 -6.96
N LYS A 17 6.03 7.85 -8.25
CA LYS A 17 5.05 6.89 -8.76
C LYS A 17 5.49 5.47 -8.41
N ALA A 18 5.19 5.07 -7.18
CA ALA A 18 5.49 3.73 -6.67
C ALA A 18 4.31 2.77 -6.92
N PHE A 19 4.62 1.49 -7.06
CA PHE A 19 3.65 0.41 -7.00
C PHE A 19 3.69 -0.25 -5.63
N ALA A 20 2.55 -0.77 -5.18
CA ALA A 20 2.47 -1.60 -3.98
C ALA A 20 2.09 -3.04 -4.32
N HIS A 21 2.50 -3.99 -3.47
CA HIS A 21 1.97 -5.35 -3.48
C HIS A 21 0.94 -5.45 -2.35
N LEU A 22 -0.34 -5.54 -2.70
CA LEU A 22 -1.43 -5.71 -1.73
C LEU A 22 -1.63 -7.19 -1.47
N ALA A 23 -1.39 -7.62 -0.23
CA ALA A 23 -1.69 -8.98 0.23
C ALA A 23 -2.99 -8.99 1.05
N THR A 24 -3.94 -9.82 0.66
CA THR A 24 -5.13 -10.18 1.46
C THR A 24 -5.02 -11.62 1.93
N VAL A 25 -5.64 -11.94 3.06
CA VAL A 25 -5.68 -13.31 3.59
C VAL A 25 -6.94 -14.01 3.06
N MET A 26 -6.75 -15.17 2.44
CA MET A 26 -7.83 -16.03 1.96
C MET A 26 -8.47 -16.82 3.11
N PRO A 27 -9.67 -17.39 2.94
CA PRO A 27 -10.33 -18.16 4.00
C PRO A 27 -9.53 -19.35 4.55
N ASP A 28 -8.63 -19.92 3.73
CA ASP A 28 -7.72 -21.01 4.11
C ASP A 28 -6.40 -20.52 4.74
N GLY A 29 -6.23 -19.21 4.91
CA GLY A 29 -5.03 -18.58 5.46
C GLY A 29 -3.93 -18.31 4.42
N SER A 30 -4.09 -18.70 3.17
CA SER A 30 -3.12 -18.40 2.12
C SER A 30 -3.12 -16.91 1.74
N PRO A 31 -1.98 -16.35 1.29
CA PRO A 31 -1.92 -14.98 0.83
C PRO A 31 -2.37 -14.86 -0.63
N HIS A 32 -3.29 -13.93 -0.90
CA HIS A 32 -3.58 -13.47 -2.26
C HIS A 32 -2.91 -12.11 -2.47
N VAL A 33 -1.95 -12.05 -3.39
CA VAL A 33 -1.08 -10.88 -3.60
C VAL A 33 -1.25 -10.32 -5.00
N THR A 34 -1.57 -9.03 -5.11
CA THR A 34 -1.70 -8.34 -6.39
C THR A 34 -0.90 -7.03 -6.42
N PRO A 35 -0.24 -6.69 -7.55
CA PRO A 35 0.35 -5.37 -7.73
C PRO A 35 -0.75 -4.34 -7.98
N VAL A 36 -0.69 -3.22 -7.26
CA VAL A 36 -1.71 -2.15 -7.31
C VAL A 36 -1.09 -0.77 -7.41
N TRP A 37 -1.83 0.14 -8.04
CA TRP A 37 -1.61 1.57 -7.88
C TRP A 37 -2.22 2.05 -6.57
N PHE A 38 -1.55 3.01 -5.94
CA PHE A 38 -2.04 3.63 -4.72
C PHE A 38 -1.75 5.14 -4.70
N ASP A 39 -2.52 5.85 -3.88
CA ASP A 39 -2.29 7.24 -3.48
C ASP A 39 -2.32 7.35 -1.94
N PHE A 40 -1.69 8.39 -1.38
CA PHE A 40 -1.75 8.70 0.04
C PHE A 40 -2.38 10.07 0.27
N ASP A 41 -3.41 10.15 1.13
CA ASP A 41 -4.13 11.41 1.41
C ASP A 41 -3.58 12.18 2.64
N GLY A 42 -2.46 11.72 3.20
CA GLY A 42 -1.89 12.23 4.45
C GLY A 42 -2.29 11.42 5.69
N THR A 43 -3.33 10.59 5.59
CA THR A 43 -3.81 9.71 6.67
C THR A 43 -4.01 8.26 6.21
N HIS A 44 -4.57 8.04 5.03
CA HIS A 44 -4.95 6.73 4.48
C HIS A 44 -4.33 6.47 3.11
N LEU A 45 -4.13 5.18 2.82
CA LEU A 45 -3.80 4.70 1.49
C LEU A 45 -5.09 4.44 0.70
N ARG A 46 -5.19 5.04 -0.48
CA ARG A 46 -6.24 4.77 -1.46
C ARG A 46 -5.71 3.80 -2.48
N ILE A 47 -6.39 2.68 -2.68
CA ILE A 47 -5.94 1.61 -3.58
C ILE A 47 -6.93 1.49 -4.73
N ASN A 48 -6.44 1.41 -5.96
CA ASN A 48 -7.28 1.13 -7.11
C ASN A 48 -7.59 -0.37 -7.21
N SER A 49 -8.81 -0.70 -7.60
CA SER A 49 -9.23 -2.07 -7.93
C SER A 49 -9.89 -2.09 -9.29
N ALA A 50 -9.72 -3.20 -10.01
CA ALA A 50 -10.51 -3.48 -11.21
C ALA A 50 -11.99 -3.58 -10.83
N ARG A 51 -12.87 -3.20 -11.77
CA ARG A 51 -14.32 -3.29 -11.64
C ARG A 51 -14.84 -4.61 -12.20
#